data_AF-A0A235AEE7-F1
#
_entry.id   AF-A0A235AEE7-F1
#
_cell.length_a   1.000
_cell.length_b   1.000
_cell.length_c   1.000
_cell.angle_alpha   90.00
_cell.angle_beta   90.00
_cell.angle_gamma   90.00
#
_symmetry.space_group_name_H-M   'P 1'
#
loop_
_entity.id
_entity.type
_entity.pdbx_description
1 polymer ?
#
loop_
_entity_poly.entity_id
_entity_poly.type
_entity_poly.pdbx_seq_one_letter_code
_entity_poly.pdbx_strand_id
1 'polypeptide(L)'
;MTTTRTTAASALLLLSALALAGCATTPGGAAPGTSASGAPGSAAPSQDADVEAAWLDGGRAVGLVTYGSSSCQPVVGEVTASGQTVTVELTDPEGTACTRDYVPRASYVGLPAGVDPTQDVDIVVAGGYTGDAELDGVAGLTAPTGELIGDMVPSAGWFDDAGLVLLTWGSSSCPPVFETVALDGDTVRATEAAGAADQVCTMDYAPRLSVLGVEGVSDDARPGEIVLVSPAGDEQRIAIIG
;
A
#
# COMPACT_ATOMS: atom_id res chain seq x y z
N MET A 1 5.50 62.40 -1.30
CA MET A 1 6.88 62.86 -1.00
C MET A 1 7.61 61.67 -0.40
N THR A 2 8.66 61.07 -0.95
CA THR A 2 9.56 61.41 -2.06
C THR A 2 10.25 60.11 -2.48
N THR A 3 10.44 59.96 -3.79
CA THR A 3 11.34 59.12 -4.61
C THR A 3 12.60 58.63 -3.85
N THR A 4 13.18 57.44 -4.08
CA THR A 4 14.10 57.19 -5.22
C THR A 4 14.49 55.70 -5.34
N ARG A 5 14.51 55.22 -6.59
CA ARG A 5 15.05 53.93 -7.07
C ARG A 5 16.55 54.07 -7.37
N THR A 6 17.37 53.07 -7.07
CA THR A 6 18.58 52.77 -7.87
C THR A 6 19.00 51.30 -7.74
N THR A 7 19.14 50.67 -8.90
CA THR A 7 19.69 49.36 -9.23
C THR A 7 21.23 49.34 -9.25
N ALA A 8 21.86 48.21 -8.89
CA ALA A 8 23.17 47.74 -9.38
C ALA A 8 23.37 46.28 -8.92
N ALA A 9 23.34 45.27 -9.79
CA ALA A 9 24.36 44.83 -10.76
C ALA A 9 25.31 43.76 -10.18
N SER A 10 25.33 42.63 -10.91
CA SER A 10 25.97 41.34 -10.63
C SER A 10 27.49 41.32 -10.79
N ALA A 11 28.17 40.42 -10.06
CA ALA A 11 29.48 39.82 -10.33
C ALA A 11 29.87 38.92 -9.13
N LEU A 12 30.61 37.81 -9.20
CA LEU A 12 31.09 36.86 -10.21
C LEU A 12 31.84 35.76 -9.38
N LEU A 13 31.84 34.53 -9.88
CA LEU A 13 32.91 33.52 -9.74
C LEU A 13 33.14 32.80 -8.40
N LEU A 14 32.52 31.61 -8.32
CA LEU A 14 32.91 30.42 -7.54
C LEU A 14 32.68 29.25 -8.53
N LEU A 15 33.45 28.17 -8.67
CA LEU A 15 34.38 27.51 -7.78
C LEU A 15 35.19 26.45 -8.58
N SER A 16 36.45 26.27 -8.21
CA SER A 16 37.21 25.00 -8.10
C SER A 16 37.28 23.99 -9.27
N ALA A 17 38.46 23.90 -9.86
CA ALA A 17 38.99 22.68 -10.48
C ALA A 17 39.49 21.71 -9.39
N LEU A 18 38.98 20.48 -9.35
CA LEU A 18 39.58 19.37 -8.60
C LEU A 18 39.84 18.18 -9.55
N ALA A 19 41.10 17.74 -9.53
CA ALA A 19 41.63 16.63 -10.31
C ALA A 19 41.14 15.29 -9.78
N LEU A 20 40.66 14.40 -10.67
CA LEU A 20 40.49 12.98 -10.35
C LEU A 20 41.82 12.25 -10.59
N ALA A 21 42.53 11.99 -9.51
CA ALA A 21 43.60 10.99 -9.46
C ALA A 21 42.96 9.58 -9.35
N GLY A 22 43.51 8.63 -10.11
CA GLY A 22 42.96 7.30 -10.28
C GLY A 22 43.31 6.30 -9.17
N CYS A 23 42.61 5.17 -9.22
CA CYS A 23 43.10 3.91 -8.68
C CYS A 23 43.14 2.89 -9.83
N ALA A 24 44.36 2.53 -10.20
CA ALA A 24 44.68 1.39 -11.04
C ALA A 24 44.41 0.09 -10.26
N THR A 25 43.75 -0.88 -10.89
CA THR A 25 43.68 -2.27 -10.41
C THR A 25 44.19 -3.20 -11.51
N THR A 26 45.30 -3.87 -11.25
CA THR A 26 45.72 -5.16 -11.85
C THR A 26 46.94 -5.66 -11.05
N PRO A 27 47.27 -6.98 -10.96
CA PRO A 27 46.62 -8.17 -11.50
C PRO A 27 46.50 -9.35 -10.49
N GLY A 28 45.80 -10.42 -10.87
CA GLY A 28 45.84 -11.70 -10.14
C GLY A 28 45.11 -12.81 -10.87
N GLY A 29 45.81 -13.53 -11.76
CA GLY A 29 45.30 -14.75 -12.38
C GLY A 29 45.50 -15.97 -11.49
N ALA A 30 44.47 -16.81 -11.39
CA ALA A 30 44.55 -18.23 -11.05
C ALA A 30 43.41 -19.00 -11.73
N ALA A 31 43.71 -20.24 -12.13
CA ALA A 31 43.05 -21.10 -13.11
C ALA A 31 41.59 -21.54 -12.80
N PRO A 32 40.83 -22.02 -13.79
CA PRO A 32 39.47 -22.51 -13.58
C PRO A 32 39.51 -23.88 -12.91
N GLY A 33 38.91 -23.99 -11.72
CA GLY A 33 38.89 -25.22 -10.95
C GLY A 33 37.69 -25.32 -10.04
N THR A 34 36.86 -26.32 -10.34
CA THR A 34 35.97 -27.06 -9.45
C THR A 34 34.59 -26.47 -9.16
N SER A 35 33.59 -27.24 -9.59
CA SER A 35 32.17 -27.16 -9.31
C SER A 35 31.87 -26.78 -7.86
N ALA A 36 31.20 -25.64 -7.67
CA ALA A 36 30.52 -25.34 -6.42
C ALA A 36 29.14 -26.02 -6.44
N SER A 37 29.04 -27.09 -5.67
CA SER A 37 27.78 -27.68 -5.21
C SER A 37 26.89 -26.59 -4.62
N GLY A 38 25.63 -26.54 -5.02
CA GLY A 38 24.66 -25.54 -4.56
C GLY A 38 24.53 -25.53 -3.04
N ALA A 39 24.99 -24.44 -2.43
CA ALA A 39 24.56 -24.07 -1.10
C ALA A 39 23.09 -23.63 -1.18
N PRO A 40 22.23 -23.93 -0.19
CA PRO A 40 20.93 -23.29 -0.08
C PRO A 40 21.16 -21.78 -0.07
N GLY A 41 20.48 -21.05 -0.96
CA GLY A 41 20.57 -19.59 -1.00
C GLY A 41 20.26 -19.04 0.37
N SER A 42 21.16 -18.20 0.92
CA SER A 42 20.84 -17.41 2.09
C SER A 42 19.59 -16.61 1.76
N ALA A 43 18.54 -16.77 2.58
CA ALA A 43 17.36 -15.93 2.49
C ALA A 43 17.84 -14.47 2.51
N ALA A 44 17.30 -13.65 1.60
CA ALA A 44 17.57 -12.22 1.62
C ALA A 44 17.19 -11.69 3.01
N PRO A 45 17.94 -10.72 3.57
CA PRO A 45 17.54 -10.09 4.83
C PRO A 45 16.14 -9.50 4.67
N SER A 46 15.32 -9.61 5.71
CA SER A 46 14.03 -8.94 5.76
C SER A 46 14.22 -7.43 5.73
N GLN A 47 13.27 -6.76 5.10
CA GLN A 47 13.27 -5.32 4.93
C GLN A 47 12.35 -4.70 5.98
N ASP A 48 12.86 -3.79 6.80
CA ASP A 48 12.00 -3.03 7.73
C ASP A 48 10.97 -2.22 6.92
N ALA A 49 9.71 -2.34 7.28
CA ALA A 49 8.58 -1.71 6.62
C ALA A 49 7.81 -0.84 7.60
N ASP A 50 7.43 0.35 7.16
CA ASP A 50 6.35 1.10 7.78
C ASP A 50 5.04 0.40 7.37
N VAL A 51 4.29 -0.05 8.37
CA VAL A 51 3.07 -0.84 8.21
C VAL A 51 1.91 -0.10 8.86
N GLU A 52 0.81 0.05 8.12
CA GLU A 52 -0.47 0.50 8.65
C GLU A 52 -1.55 -0.51 8.27
N ALA A 53 -2.72 -0.43 8.91
CA ALA A 53 -3.82 -1.32 8.59
C ALA A 53 -5.17 -0.59 8.64
N ALA A 54 -6.11 -1.10 7.85
CA ALA A 54 -7.51 -0.68 7.87
C ALA A 54 -8.43 -1.90 7.94
N TRP A 55 -9.50 -1.82 8.71
CA TRP A 55 -10.55 -2.84 8.71
C TRP A 55 -11.28 -2.91 7.37
N LEU A 56 -11.50 -4.14 6.87
CA LEU A 56 -12.24 -4.41 5.63
C LEU A 56 -13.20 -5.59 5.81
N ASP A 57 -14.06 -5.79 4.82
CA ASP A 57 -14.99 -6.93 4.71
C ASP A 57 -15.80 -7.17 6.01
N GLY A 58 -16.25 -6.08 6.65
CA GLY A 58 -17.02 -6.13 7.89
C GLY A 58 -16.27 -6.75 9.08
N GLY A 59 -14.93 -6.67 9.10
CA GLY A 59 -14.07 -7.21 10.15
C GLY A 59 -13.49 -8.59 9.87
N ARG A 60 -13.80 -9.18 8.70
CA ARG A 60 -13.24 -10.48 8.30
C ARG A 60 -11.86 -10.36 7.64
N ALA A 61 -11.49 -9.16 7.21
CA ALA A 61 -10.23 -8.90 6.53
C ALA A 61 -9.66 -7.54 6.94
N VAL A 62 -8.40 -7.33 6.61
CA VAL A 62 -7.71 -6.05 6.75
C VAL A 62 -7.00 -5.68 5.46
N GLY A 63 -6.95 -4.39 5.18
CA GLY A 63 -6.07 -3.82 4.16
C GLY A 63 -4.74 -3.48 4.81
N LEU A 64 -3.71 -4.25 4.53
CA LEU A 64 -2.37 -4.04 5.09
C LEU A 64 -1.59 -3.10 4.18
N VAL A 65 -1.30 -1.89 4.65
CA VAL A 65 -0.64 -0.84 3.89
C VAL A 65 0.87 -0.87 4.16
N THR A 66 1.65 -0.85 3.09
CA THR A 66 3.12 -0.78 3.12
C THR A 66 3.64 0.24 2.11
N TYR A 67 4.82 0.80 2.35
CA TYR A 67 5.44 1.81 1.47
C TYR A 67 6.56 1.23 0.61
N GLY A 68 6.77 1.78 -0.59
CA GLY A 68 7.70 1.19 -1.57
C GLY A 68 7.25 1.30 -3.04
N SER A 69 7.75 0.41 -3.89
CA SER A 69 7.58 0.47 -5.34
C SER A 69 6.13 0.25 -5.79
N SER A 70 5.51 1.20 -6.50
CA SER A 70 4.15 1.02 -7.06
C SER A 70 4.03 -0.18 -8.00
N SER A 71 5.13 -0.56 -8.68
CA SER A 71 5.14 -1.70 -9.59
C SER A 71 5.34 -3.06 -8.92
N CYS A 72 5.49 -3.11 -7.58
CA CYS A 72 5.70 -4.33 -6.81
C CYS A 72 4.78 -4.34 -5.59
N GLN A 73 3.56 -4.83 -5.81
CA GLN A 73 2.63 -5.12 -4.73
C GLN A 73 3.13 -6.34 -3.95
N PRO A 74 3.32 -6.26 -2.62
CA PRO A 74 3.71 -7.40 -1.82
C PRO A 74 2.67 -8.53 -1.90
N VAL A 75 3.16 -9.75 -2.01
CA VAL A 75 2.35 -10.98 -2.00
C VAL A 75 2.16 -11.43 -0.56
N VAL A 76 0.89 -11.63 -0.19
CA VAL A 76 0.51 -12.21 1.11
C VAL A 76 0.73 -13.71 1.07
N GLY A 77 1.55 -14.20 1.98
CA GLY A 77 1.83 -15.61 2.21
C GLY A 77 0.94 -16.20 3.30
N GLU A 78 1.55 -16.92 4.24
CA GLU A 78 0.84 -17.51 5.37
C GLU A 78 0.31 -16.42 6.33
N VAL A 79 -0.92 -16.62 6.81
CA VAL A 79 -1.56 -15.77 7.82
C VAL A 79 -1.97 -16.64 9.00
N THR A 80 -1.45 -16.34 10.18
CA THR A 80 -1.73 -17.10 11.42
C THR A 80 -2.14 -16.17 12.54
N ALA A 81 -2.81 -16.69 13.56
CA ALA A 81 -3.20 -15.93 14.74
C ALA A 81 -2.85 -16.66 16.03
N SER A 82 -2.42 -15.90 17.04
CA SER A 82 -2.27 -16.34 18.42
C SER A 82 -3.07 -15.40 19.32
N GLY A 83 -4.34 -15.76 19.58
CA GLY A 83 -5.29 -14.82 20.18
C GLY A 83 -5.56 -13.65 19.23
N GLN A 84 -5.34 -12.42 19.71
CA GLN A 84 -5.55 -11.18 18.96
C GLN A 84 -4.29 -10.68 18.23
N THR A 85 -3.18 -11.44 18.28
CA THR A 85 -1.99 -11.14 17.49
C THR A 85 -2.02 -11.95 16.19
N VAL A 86 -2.06 -11.28 15.05
CA VAL A 86 -2.09 -11.86 13.71
C VAL A 86 -0.72 -11.69 13.04
N THR A 87 -0.10 -12.80 12.66
CA THR A 87 1.15 -12.77 11.90
C THR A 87 0.86 -12.93 10.42
N VAL A 88 1.35 -12.01 9.60
CA VAL A 88 1.19 -11.97 8.15
C VAL A 88 2.56 -12.10 7.47
N GLU A 89 2.74 -13.13 6.66
CA GLU A 89 3.92 -13.23 5.81
C GLU A 89 3.75 -12.35 4.56
N LEU A 90 4.72 -11.48 4.29
CA LEU A 90 4.79 -10.70 3.06
C LEU A 90 6.10 -10.99 2.31
N THR A 91 6.01 -11.03 0.99
CA THR A 91 7.18 -11.15 0.10
C THR A 91 7.02 -10.30 -1.15
N ASP A 92 8.14 -9.94 -1.78
CA ASP A 92 8.09 -9.30 -3.09
C ASP A 92 7.63 -10.29 -4.18
N PRO A 93 6.89 -9.81 -5.20
CA PRO A 93 6.53 -10.65 -6.33
C PRO A 93 7.79 -11.07 -7.09
N GLU A 94 7.95 -12.37 -7.33
CA GLU A 94 9.11 -12.90 -8.03
C GLU A 94 9.18 -12.40 -9.50
N GLY A 95 10.41 -12.26 -10.01
CA GLY A 95 10.65 -11.96 -11.43
C GLY A 95 10.24 -10.56 -11.89
N THR A 96 9.83 -9.68 -10.97
CA THR A 96 9.37 -8.32 -11.29
C THR A 96 10.46 -7.30 -10.98
N ALA A 97 10.74 -6.41 -11.92
CA ALA A 97 11.62 -5.27 -11.68
C ALA A 97 10.82 -4.16 -10.98
N CYS A 98 11.16 -3.87 -9.74
CA CYS A 98 10.50 -2.83 -8.95
C CYS A 98 11.00 -1.42 -9.31
N THR A 99 10.07 -0.46 -9.42
CA THR A 99 10.35 0.97 -9.42
C THR A 99 10.82 1.44 -8.03
N ARG A 100 11.09 2.74 -7.86
CA ARG A 100 11.59 3.32 -6.60
C ARG A 100 10.82 4.57 -6.18
N ASP A 101 9.53 4.57 -6.47
CA ASP A 101 8.63 5.70 -6.30
C ASP A 101 8.00 5.82 -4.91
N TYR A 102 8.21 4.82 -4.04
CA TYR A 102 7.89 4.86 -2.61
C TYR A 102 6.49 5.43 -2.30
N VAL A 103 5.47 4.69 -2.74
CA VAL A 103 4.06 5.01 -2.56
C VAL A 103 3.39 3.98 -1.64
N PRO A 104 2.29 4.33 -0.95
CA PRO A 104 1.55 3.35 -0.18
C PRO A 104 0.88 2.31 -1.09
N ARG A 105 0.86 1.06 -0.62
CA ARG A 105 0.33 -0.12 -1.32
C ARG A 105 -0.41 -0.98 -0.32
N ALA A 106 -1.64 -1.37 -0.66
CA ALA A 106 -2.48 -2.18 0.23
C ALA A 106 -2.61 -3.62 -0.26
N SER A 107 -2.34 -4.58 0.62
CA SER A 107 -2.56 -6.00 0.39
C SER A 107 -3.77 -6.50 1.17
N TYR A 108 -4.58 -7.35 0.54
CA TYR A 108 -5.74 -7.96 1.18
C TYR A 108 -5.30 -9.10 2.10
N VAL A 109 -5.66 -9.03 3.38
CA VAL A 109 -5.36 -10.08 4.36
C VAL A 109 -6.66 -10.55 4.98
N GLY A 110 -7.09 -11.76 4.62
CA GLY A 110 -8.20 -12.43 5.31
C GLY A 110 -7.76 -12.89 6.70
N LEU A 111 -8.57 -12.61 7.72
CA LEU A 111 -8.21 -12.93 9.10
C LEU A 111 -8.52 -14.40 9.45
N PRO A 112 -7.64 -15.07 10.22
CA PRO A 112 -7.90 -16.42 10.71
C PRO A 112 -9.11 -16.48 11.65
N ALA A 113 -9.76 -17.64 11.72
CA ALA A 113 -10.83 -17.87 12.67
C ALA A 113 -10.35 -17.67 14.12
N GLY A 114 -11.21 -17.08 14.96
CA GLY A 114 -10.95 -16.86 16.38
C GLY A 114 -10.39 -15.48 16.73
N VAL A 115 -10.01 -14.67 15.74
CA VAL A 115 -9.77 -13.23 15.93
C VAL A 115 -11.12 -12.53 16.16
N ASP A 116 -11.20 -11.67 17.17
CA ASP A 116 -12.40 -10.87 17.47
C ASP A 116 -12.20 -9.41 17.02
N PRO A 117 -12.84 -8.94 15.95
CA PRO A 117 -12.67 -7.58 15.44
C PRO A 117 -13.33 -6.51 16.33
N THR A 118 -14.03 -6.91 17.39
CA THR A 118 -14.55 -5.98 18.40
C THR A 118 -13.53 -5.65 19.50
N GLN A 119 -12.36 -6.29 19.45
CA GLN A 119 -11.22 -6.05 20.32
C GLN A 119 -10.04 -5.55 19.49
N ASP A 120 -9.08 -4.92 20.14
CA ASP A 120 -7.85 -4.49 19.48
C ASP A 120 -7.11 -5.71 18.91
N VAL A 121 -6.52 -5.54 17.73
CA VAL A 121 -5.76 -6.57 17.01
C VAL A 121 -4.38 -6.05 16.67
N ASP A 122 -3.37 -6.80 17.09
CA ASP A 122 -1.97 -6.53 16.73
C ASP A 122 -1.64 -7.30 15.45
N ILE A 123 -1.12 -6.63 14.44
CA ILE A 123 -0.66 -7.23 13.19
C ILE A 123 0.86 -7.21 13.19
N VAL A 124 1.48 -8.38 13.00
CA VAL A 124 2.93 -8.54 12.89
C VAL A 124 3.27 -9.02 11.48
N VAL A 125 4.13 -8.28 10.79
CA VAL A 125 4.61 -8.63 9.45
C VAL A 125 5.93 -9.39 9.54
N ALA A 126 6.02 -10.50 8.80
CA ALA A 126 7.20 -11.35 8.71
C ALA A 126 7.52 -11.75 7.25
N GLY A 127 8.65 -12.43 7.06
CA GLY A 127 9.09 -12.94 5.76
C GLY A 127 10.11 -12.02 5.09
N GLY A 128 9.78 -11.54 3.88
CA GLY A 128 10.59 -10.55 3.17
C GLY A 128 10.56 -9.15 3.80
N TYR A 129 9.62 -8.94 4.71
CA TYR A 129 9.37 -7.68 5.41
C TYR A 129 9.33 -7.90 6.93
N THR A 130 9.61 -6.85 7.70
CA THR A 130 9.46 -6.80 9.16
C THR A 130 8.80 -5.49 9.57
N GLY A 131 7.80 -5.55 10.44
CA GLY A 131 7.07 -4.40 10.95
C GLY A 131 5.79 -4.82 11.66
N ASP A 132 5.05 -3.87 12.20
CA ASP A 132 3.82 -4.11 12.95
C ASP A 132 2.85 -2.94 12.80
N ALA A 133 1.56 -3.21 13.04
CA ALA A 133 0.49 -2.24 13.06
C ALA A 133 -0.62 -2.68 14.03
N GLU A 134 -1.27 -1.74 14.68
CA GLU A 134 -2.41 -1.98 15.55
C GLU A 134 -3.73 -1.55 14.90
N LEU A 135 -4.79 -2.32 15.15
CA LEU A 135 -6.15 -1.98 14.78
C LEU A 135 -7.02 -1.91 16.02
N ASP A 136 -7.69 -0.78 16.21
CA ASP A 136 -8.67 -0.60 17.28
C ASP A 136 -9.88 -1.51 17.06
N GLY A 137 -10.41 -2.10 18.14
CA GLY A 137 -11.63 -2.89 18.08
C GLY A 137 -12.86 -2.07 17.70
N VAL A 138 -13.67 -2.57 16.77
CA VAL A 138 -14.89 -1.89 16.31
C VAL A 138 -16.12 -2.74 16.64
N ALA A 139 -17.02 -2.17 17.45
CA ALA A 139 -18.25 -2.84 17.85
C ALA A 139 -19.16 -3.14 16.65
N GLY A 140 -19.72 -4.35 16.61
CA GLY A 140 -20.65 -4.77 15.56
C GLY A 140 -20.00 -5.38 14.32
N LEU A 141 -18.66 -5.43 14.27
CA LEU A 141 -17.95 -6.19 13.24
C LEU A 141 -18.15 -7.70 13.43
N THR A 142 -18.06 -8.42 12.31
CA THR A 142 -18.30 -9.85 12.24
C THR A 142 -16.98 -10.61 12.36
N ALA A 143 -16.88 -11.48 13.36
CA ALA A 143 -15.71 -12.32 13.51
C ALA A 143 -15.48 -13.22 12.28
N PRO A 144 -14.22 -13.35 11.80
CA PRO A 144 -13.87 -14.24 10.70
C PRO A 144 -14.19 -15.71 11.03
N THR A 145 -14.69 -16.42 10.02
CA THR A 145 -14.93 -17.87 10.07
C THR A 145 -13.71 -18.70 9.61
N GLY A 146 -12.65 -18.02 9.15
CA GLY A 146 -11.49 -18.64 8.50
C GLY A 146 -11.65 -18.86 6.99
N GLU A 147 -12.77 -18.45 6.41
CA GLU A 147 -12.96 -18.39 4.95
C GLU A 147 -12.39 -17.06 4.42
N LEU A 148 -11.55 -17.13 3.38
CA LEU A 148 -10.75 -15.98 2.92
C LEU A 148 -11.58 -14.92 2.17
N ILE A 149 -12.74 -15.30 1.62
CA ILE A 149 -13.58 -14.43 0.80
C ILE A 149 -15.03 -14.66 1.20
N GLY A 150 -15.66 -13.62 1.77
CA GLY A 150 -17.10 -13.62 2.09
C GLY A 150 -17.98 -13.28 0.89
N ASP A 151 -19.03 -12.51 1.12
CA ASP A 151 -20.07 -12.15 0.13
C ASP A 151 -19.59 -11.24 -1.03
N MET A 152 -18.29 -10.96 -1.12
CA MET A 152 -17.66 -10.11 -2.13
C MET A 152 -18.30 -8.71 -2.22
N VAL A 153 -18.62 -8.14 -1.06
CA VAL A 153 -19.20 -6.80 -0.96
C VAL A 153 -18.06 -5.76 -0.84
N PRO A 154 -18.14 -4.63 -1.54
CA PRO A 154 -17.18 -3.54 -1.34
C PRO A 154 -17.20 -3.03 0.10
N SER A 155 -16.04 -2.64 0.60
CA SER A 155 -15.88 -2.04 1.93
C SER A 155 -14.73 -1.06 1.91
N ALA A 156 -14.68 -0.17 2.89
CA ALA A 156 -13.55 0.72 3.07
C ALA A 156 -13.20 0.83 4.55
N GLY A 157 -11.97 1.22 4.84
CA GLY A 157 -11.53 1.49 6.21
C GLY A 157 -10.45 2.55 6.25
N TRP A 158 -10.47 3.37 7.29
CA TRP A 158 -9.42 4.36 7.54
C TRP A 158 -8.14 3.68 8.02
N PHE A 159 -7.00 4.20 7.57
CA PHE A 159 -5.68 3.97 8.15
C PHE A 159 -5.03 5.34 8.32
N ASP A 160 -4.26 5.53 9.39
CA ASP A 160 -3.70 6.84 9.73
C ASP A 160 -4.79 7.96 9.78
N ASP A 161 -4.37 9.22 9.79
CA ASP A 161 -5.27 10.38 9.93
C ASP A 161 -6.08 10.69 8.65
N ALA A 162 -5.50 10.44 7.47
CA ALA A 162 -6.07 10.85 6.17
C ALA A 162 -6.04 9.78 5.07
N GLY A 163 -5.62 8.55 5.41
CA GLY A 163 -5.53 7.42 4.49
C GLY A 163 -6.78 6.55 4.51
N LEU A 164 -7.28 6.16 3.33
CA LEU A 164 -8.38 5.22 3.21
C LEU A 164 -7.97 4.04 2.33
N VAL A 165 -8.23 2.81 2.78
CA VAL A 165 -8.21 1.63 1.91
C VAL A 165 -9.63 1.36 1.42
N LEU A 166 -9.82 1.38 0.10
CA LEU A 166 -11.05 0.95 -0.55
C LEU A 166 -10.87 -0.47 -1.12
N LEU A 167 -11.73 -1.40 -0.71
CA LEU A 167 -11.87 -2.73 -1.28
C LEU A 167 -13.04 -2.76 -2.27
N THR A 168 -12.74 -3.09 -3.52
CA THR A 168 -13.73 -3.51 -4.53
C THR A 168 -13.41 -4.91 -5.03
N TRP A 169 -14.28 -5.47 -5.86
CA TRP A 169 -14.13 -6.82 -6.39
C TRP A 169 -14.22 -6.78 -7.92
N GLY A 170 -13.23 -7.35 -8.59
CA GLY A 170 -13.09 -7.20 -10.04
C GLY A 170 -11.93 -7.96 -10.64
N SER A 171 -11.67 -7.68 -11.91
CA SER A 171 -10.56 -8.28 -12.65
C SER A 171 -9.20 -7.88 -12.08
N SER A 172 -8.31 -8.86 -11.85
CA SER A 172 -6.96 -8.57 -11.36
C SER A 172 -6.09 -7.77 -12.33
N SER A 173 -6.40 -7.76 -13.64
CA SER A 173 -5.66 -6.96 -14.62
C SER A 173 -6.28 -5.60 -14.93
N CYS A 174 -7.41 -5.27 -14.30
CA CYS A 174 -8.09 -3.98 -14.45
C CYS A 174 -8.39 -3.39 -13.06
N PRO A 175 -7.35 -2.91 -12.33
CA PRO A 175 -7.60 -2.18 -11.09
C PRO A 175 -8.41 -0.92 -11.37
N PRO A 176 -9.29 -0.52 -10.45
CA PRO A 176 -9.87 0.81 -10.50
C PRO A 176 -8.75 1.85 -10.41
N VAL A 177 -8.92 2.94 -11.16
CA VAL A 177 -8.04 4.12 -11.12
C VAL A 177 -8.94 5.30 -10.85
N PHE A 178 -8.52 6.18 -9.94
CA PHE A 178 -9.32 7.32 -9.51
C PHE A 178 -8.76 8.61 -10.10
N GLU A 179 -9.61 9.40 -10.74
CA GLU A 179 -9.23 10.73 -11.24
C GLU A 179 -9.44 11.81 -10.17
N THR A 180 -10.39 11.61 -9.26
CA THR A 180 -10.64 12.51 -8.13
C THR A 180 -11.01 11.73 -6.89
N VAL A 181 -10.41 12.11 -5.76
CA VAL A 181 -10.85 11.73 -4.41
C VAL A 181 -10.90 13.02 -3.59
N ALA A 182 -12.06 13.33 -3.01
CA ALA A 182 -12.23 14.56 -2.24
C ALA A 182 -13.34 14.41 -1.19
N LEU A 183 -13.31 15.26 -0.18
CA LEU A 183 -14.45 15.45 0.70
C LEU A 183 -15.59 16.17 -0.03
N ASP A 184 -16.80 15.63 0.14
CA ASP A 184 -18.06 16.25 -0.27
C ASP A 184 -18.99 16.24 0.95
N GLY A 185 -18.95 17.35 1.70
CA GLY A 185 -19.63 17.46 2.99
C GLY A 185 -19.03 16.49 4.02
N ASP A 186 -19.87 15.58 4.53
CA ASP A 186 -19.55 14.53 5.50
C ASP A 186 -19.28 13.17 4.84
N THR A 187 -19.07 13.14 3.53
CA THR A 187 -18.76 11.94 2.75
C THR A 187 -17.45 12.09 1.97
N VAL A 188 -16.78 10.97 1.71
CA VAL A 188 -15.71 10.93 0.70
C VAL A 188 -16.34 10.66 -0.66
N ARG A 189 -15.98 11.41 -1.69
CA ARG A 189 -16.39 11.15 -3.07
C ARG A 189 -15.18 10.72 -3.90
N ALA A 190 -15.24 9.50 -4.45
CA ALA A 190 -14.18 8.94 -5.28
C ALA A 190 -14.74 8.66 -6.69
N THR A 191 -14.19 9.33 -7.70
CA THR A 191 -14.61 9.17 -9.11
C THR A 191 -13.58 8.36 -9.86
N GLU A 192 -14.03 7.25 -10.43
CA GLU A 192 -13.22 6.37 -11.25
C GLU A 192 -12.95 6.97 -12.62
N ALA A 193 -11.70 6.91 -13.05
CA ALA A 193 -11.30 7.20 -14.42
C ALA A 193 -11.83 6.12 -15.36
N ALA A 194 -12.22 6.51 -16.56
CA ALA A 194 -12.53 5.56 -17.62
C ALA A 194 -11.28 4.75 -17.98
N GLY A 195 -11.42 3.42 -18.04
CA GLY A 195 -10.37 2.53 -18.55
C GLY A 195 -10.00 2.86 -20.01
N ALA A 196 -8.82 2.42 -20.44
CA ALA A 196 -8.41 2.60 -21.83
C ALA A 196 -9.37 1.83 -22.75
N ALA A 197 -9.71 2.40 -23.91
CA ALA A 197 -10.73 1.82 -24.81
C ALA A 197 -10.37 0.42 -25.33
N ASP A 198 -9.08 0.09 -25.36
CA ASP A 198 -8.50 -1.19 -25.76
C ASP A 198 -8.01 -2.03 -24.56
N GLN A 199 -8.33 -1.62 -23.33
CA GLN A 199 -7.95 -2.35 -22.13
C GLN A 199 -8.58 -3.75 -22.13
N VAL A 200 -7.74 -4.77 -22.03
CA VAL A 200 -8.17 -6.16 -21.90
C VAL A 200 -8.10 -6.56 -20.43
N CYS A 201 -9.25 -6.93 -19.88
CA CYS A 201 -9.36 -7.45 -18.53
C CYS A 201 -9.27 -8.97 -18.52
N THR A 202 -8.56 -9.52 -17.54
CA THR A 202 -8.59 -10.95 -17.23
C THR A 202 -9.95 -11.32 -16.66
N MET A 203 -10.34 -12.58 -16.84
CA MET A 203 -11.66 -13.09 -16.46
C MET A 203 -11.78 -13.46 -14.97
N ASP A 204 -10.68 -13.42 -14.22
CA ASP A 204 -10.71 -13.70 -12.80
C ASP A 204 -11.44 -12.59 -12.03
N TYR A 205 -11.94 -12.96 -10.86
CA TYR A 205 -12.64 -12.06 -9.95
C TYR A 205 -11.95 -12.14 -8.58
N ALA A 206 -11.33 -11.04 -8.18
CA ALA A 206 -10.41 -10.97 -7.06
C ALA A 206 -10.60 -9.65 -6.29
N PRO A 207 -10.15 -9.57 -5.03
CA PRO A 207 -10.15 -8.30 -4.29
C PRO A 207 -9.24 -7.28 -5.00
N ARG A 208 -9.72 -6.04 -5.09
CA ARG A 208 -9.01 -4.89 -5.65
C ARG A 208 -8.93 -3.82 -4.58
N LEU A 209 -7.71 -3.59 -4.07
CA LEU A 209 -7.48 -2.59 -3.04
C LEU A 209 -6.94 -1.33 -3.69
N SER A 210 -7.49 -0.19 -3.28
CA SER A 210 -7.01 1.13 -3.66
C SER A 210 -6.68 1.92 -2.40
N VAL A 211 -5.47 2.46 -2.35
CA VAL A 211 -5.08 3.41 -1.30
C VAL A 211 -5.43 4.81 -1.76
N LEU A 212 -6.31 5.48 -1.02
CA LEU A 212 -6.82 6.80 -1.35
C LEU A 212 -6.38 7.78 -0.26
N GLY A 213 -5.75 8.89 -0.65
CA GLY A 213 -5.51 10.02 0.24
C GLY A 213 -6.69 10.97 0.18
N VAL A 214 -7.19 11.41 1.34
CA VAL A 214 -8.33 12.33 1.43
C VAL A 214 -7.88 13.63 2.09
N GLU A 215 -7.80 14.70 1.30
CA GLU A 215 -7.43 16.01 1.82
C GLU A 215 -8.54 16.64 2.66
N GLY A 216 -8.15 17.33 3.73
CA GLY A 216 -9.07 18.12 4.57
C GLY A 216 -9.86 17.32 5.60
N VAL A 217 -9.54 16.04 5.80
CA VAL A 217 -10.09 15.21 6.89
C VAL A 217 -9.54 15.69 8.22
N SER A 218 -10.37 15.65 9.25
CA SER A 218 -9.95 15.78 10.64
C SER A 218 -10.26 14.49 11.39
N ASP A 219 -9.35 14.06 12.26
CA ASP A 219 -9.46 12.81 13.02
C ASP A 219 -10.74 12.76 13.87
N ASP A 220 -11.16 13.91 14.41
CA ASP A 220 -12.38 14.05 15.21
C ASP A 220 -13.69 13.94 14.39
N ALA A 221 -13.60 13.97 13.06
CA ALA A 221 -14.77 14.01 12.16
C ALA A 221 -14.50 13.31 10.83
N ARG A 222 -13.97 12.09 10.89
CA ARG A 222 -13.79 11.25 9.70
C ARG A 222 -15.15 10.85 9.11
N PRO A 223 -15.36 10.99 7.79
CA PRO A 223 -16.54 10.46 7.12
C PRO A 223 -16.74 8.97 7.39
N GLY A 224 -17.99 8.58 7.65
CA GLY A 224 -18.39 7.18 7.78
C GLY A 224 -18.79 6.51 6.45
N GLU A 225 -18.70 7.24 5.34
CA GLU A 225 -19.16 6.76 4.03
C GLU A 225 -18.29 7.32 2.89
N ILE A 226 -18.03 6.46 1.90
CA ILE A 226 -17.49 6.83 0.59
C ILE A 226 -18.55 6.59 -0.48
N VAL A 227 -18.73 7.58 -1.36
CA VAL A 227 -19.51 7.48 -2.60
C VAL A 227 -18.54 7.19 -3.74
N LEU A 228 -18.60 5.96 -4.24
CA LEU A 228 -17.89 5.52 -5.42
C LEU A 228 -18.71 5.89 -6.67
N VAL A 229 -18.07 6.56 -7.62
CA VAL A 229 -18.71 7.07 -8.83
C VAL A 229 -18.05 6.41 -10.04
N SER A 230 -18.82 5.62 -10.77
CA SER A 230 -18.31 4.92 -11.96
C SER A 230 -18.06 5.90 -13.12
N PRO A 231 -17.29 5.49 -14.16
CA PRO A 231 -17.11 6.31 -15.35
C PRO A 231 -18.43 6.61 -16.10
N ALA A 232 -19.47 5.80 -15.89
CA ALA A 232 -20.82 6.02 -16.44
C ALA A 232 -21.65 7.01 -15.61
N GLY A 233 -21.16 7.43 -14.44
CA GLY A 233 -21.84 8.32 -13.51
C GLY A 233 -22.75 7.61 -12.51
N ASP A 234 -22.69 6.28 -12.42
CA ASP A 234 -23.44 5.52 -11.41
C ASP A 234 -22.78 5.71 -10.03
N GLU A 235 -23.59 5.91 -9.00
CA GLU A 235 -23.11 6.10 -7.63
C GLU A 235 -23.39 4.86 -6.77
N GLN A 236 -22.37 4.42 -6.03
CA GLN A 236 -22.46 3.37 -5.02
C GLN A 236 -21.97 3.92 -3.68
N ARG A 237 -22.79 3.77 -2.64
CA ARG A 237 -22.43 4.13 -1.27
C ARG A 237 -21.82 2.93 -0.55
N ILE A 238 -20.69 3.15 0.12
CA ILE A 238 -19.93 2.13 0.83
C ILE A 238 -19.61 2.70 2.22
N ALA A 239 -19.94 1.93 3.26
CA ALA A 239 -19.57 2.31 4.63
C ALA A 239 -18.05 2.25 4.81
N ILE A 240 -17.52 3.22 5.54
CA ILE A 240 -16.12 3.23 5.97
C ILE A 240 -16.07 2.72 7.42
N ILE A 241 -15.22 1.72 7.67
CA ILE A 241 -15.00 1.12 8.98
C ILE A 241 -13.87 1.89 9.70
N GLY A 242 -14.08 2.20 10.98
CA GLY A 242 -13.17 3.00 11.81
C GLY A 242 -13.71 4.40 12.06
#